data_AF-A0A831SL71-F1
#
_entry.id   AF-A0A831SL71-F1
#
_cell.length_a   1.000
_cell.length_b   1.000
_cell.length_c   1.000
_cell.angle_alpha   90.00
_cell.angle_beta   90.00
_cell.angle_gamma   90.00
#
_symmetry.space_group_name_H-M   'P 1'
#
loop_
_entity.id
_entity.type
_entity.pdbx_description
1 polymer ?
#
loop_
_entity_poly.entity_id
_entity_poly.type
_entity_poly.pdbx_seq_one_letter_code
_entity_poly.pdbx_strand_id
1 'polypeptide(L)'
;MSRTLKGFRDGESAKELFKRVKHDGEGYPEKVVHDGFHPYEKAFRKYFYHKSEEVRLVKFEDKVNNNIVERLQGTIRERNKVQRGLSSYPSSSDMMEGFIVRTGGGR
;
A
#
# COMPACT_ATOMS: atom_id res chain seq x y z
N MET A 1 -2.35 -13.97 -13.78
CA MET A 1 -3.46 -13.00 -13.67
C MET A 1 -2.89 -11.68 -13.19
N SER A 2 -3.08 -10.59 -13.95
CA SER A 2 -2.45 -9.29 -13.66
C SER A 2 -2.89 -8.76 -12.30
N ARG A 3 -1.95 -8.72 -11.35
CA ARG A 3 -2.13 -8.24 -9.96
C ARG A 3 -2.14 -6.70 -9.88
N THR A 4 -2.63 -6.05 -10.93
CA THR A 4 -2.44 -4.61 -11.16
C THR A 4 -3.61 -3.81 -10.63
N LEU A 5 -3.36 -2.93 -9.65
CA LEU A 5 -4.24 -1.81 -9.35
C LEU A 5 -4.01 -0.73 -10.41
N LYS A 6 -5.06 -0.08 -10.92
CA LYS A 6 -4.91 0.98 -11.93
C LYS A 6 -3.97 2.08 -11.40
N GLY A 7 -3.06 2.56 -12.24
CA GLY A 7 -2.01 3.54 -11.88
C GLY A 7 -2.48 4.95 -11.52
N PHE A 8 -3.75 5.14 -11.13
CA PHE A 8 -4.35 6.42 -10.78
C PHE A 8 -4.88 6.39 -9.35
N ARG A 9 -4.80 7.54 -8.67
CA ARG A 9 -5.46 7.78 -7.38
C ARG A 9 -6.97 7.85 -7.59
N ASP A 10 -7.60 6.69 -7.71
CA ASP A 10 -9.05 6.57 -7.84
C ASP A 10 -9.66 5.85 -6.64
N GLY A 11 -10.85 6.29 -6.24
CA GLY A 11 -11.56 5.70 -5.12
C GLY A 11 -12.04 4.27 -5.36
N GLU A 12 -12.17 3.84 -6.62
CA GLU A 12 -12.44 2.42 -6.90
C GLU A 12 -11.22 1.54 -6.63
N SER A 13 -10.02 2.02 -6.97
CA SER A 13 -8.77 1.30 -6.72
C SER A 13 -8.54 1.10 -5.21
N ALA A 14 -8.87 2.11 -4.40
CA ALA A 14 -8.86 1.99 -2.94
C ALA A 14 -9.82 0.90 -2.44
N LYS A 15 -11.06 0.84 -2.97
CA LYS A 15 -12.02 -0.21 -2.60
C LYS A 15 -11.54 -1.60 -3.01
N GLU A 16 -10.94 -1.71 -4.20
CA GLU A 16 -10.41 -2.98 -4.69
C GLU A 16 -9.27 -3.50 -3.82
N LEU A 17 -8.34 -2.63 -3.41
CA LEU A 17 -7.27 -2.96 -2.48
C LEU A 17 -7.82 -3.52 -1.16
N PHE A 18 -8.77 -2.83 -0.54
CA PHE A 18 -9.37 -3.27 0.73
C PHE A 18 -10.16 -4.58 0.58
N LYS A 19 -10.86 -4.76 -0.56
CA LYS A 19 -11.53 -6.01 -0.89
C LYS A 19 -10.53 -7.16 -1.00
N ARG A 20 -9.40 -6.96 -1.68
CA ARG A 20 -8.36 -7.99 -1.81
C ARG A 20 -7.73 -8.35 -0.46
N VAL A 21 -7.41 -7.36 0.38
CA VAL A 21 -6.90 -7.64 1.75
C VAL A 21 -7.87 -8.51 2.55
N LYS A 22 -9.18 -8.26 2.41
CA LYS A 22 -10.22 -9.04 3.09
C LYS A 22 -10.33 -10.48 2.59
N HIS A 23 -10.17 -10.72 1.29
CA HIS A 23 -10.41 -12.03 0.68
C HIS A 23 -9.15 -12.88 0.51
N ASP A 24 -8.04 -12.23 0.16
CA ASP A 24 -6.78 -12.87 -0.23
C ASP A 24 -5.67 -12.66 0.81
N GLY A 25 -5.90 -11.78 1.81
CA GLY A 25 -4.95 -11.43 2.86
C GLY A 25 -5.36 -11.95 4.24
N GLU A 26 -5.07 -11.17 5.29
CA GLU A 26 -5.32 -11.53 6.70
C GLU A 26 -6.81 -11.48 7.10
N GLY A 27 -7.71 -11.15 6.19
CA GLY A 27 -9.14 -11.06 6.47
C GLY A 27 -9.50 -9.78 7.21
N TYR A 28 -9.36 -9.76 8.53
CA TYR A 28 -9.68 -8.61 9.39
C TYR A 28 -8.47 -8.23 10.23
N PRO A 29 -7.63 -7.28 9.76
CA PRO A 29 -6.48 -6.82 10.54
C PRO A 29 -6.95 -6.10 11.81
N GLU A 30 -6.19 -6.19 12.90
CA GLU A 30 -6.54 -5.51 14.16
C GLU A 30 -6.53 -3.99 14.00
N LYS A 31 -5.54 -3.43 13.27
CA LYS A 31 -5.43 -2.00 12.99
C LYS A 31 -5.10 -1.74 11.53
N VAL A 32 -5.73 -0.72 10.95
CA VAL A 32 -5.40 -0.19 9.62
C VAL A 32 -4.93 1.24 9.78
N VAL A 33 -3.68 1.50 9.42
CA VAL A 33 -3.08 2.83 9.48
C VAL A 33 -2.99 3.42 8.07
N HIS A 34 -3.47 4.65 7.88
CA HIS A 34 -3.35 5.36 6.61
C HIS A 34 -3.24 6.89 6.76
N ASP A 35 -2.82 7.54 5.68
CA ASP A 35 -2.54 8.98 5.54
C ASP A 35 -3.78 9.90 5.54
N GLY A 36 -4.94 9.36 5.93
CA GLY A 36 -6.19 10.11 6.00
C GLY A 36 -6.87 10.40 4.65
N PHE A 37 -6.39 9.87 3.52
CA PHE A 37 -7.01 10.08 2.21
C PHE A 37 -8.49 9.60 2.18
N HIS A 38 -9.41 10.48 1.77
CA HIS A 38 -10.88 10.28 1.86
C HIS A 38 -11.39 8.96 1.24
N PRO A 39 -10.88 8.50 0.09
CA PRO A 39 -11.26 7.19 -0.44
C PRO A 39 -10.86 5.99 0.43
N TYR A 40 -9.77 6.08 1.19
CA TYR A 40 -9.39 5.01 2.14
C TYR A 40 -10.35 4.94 3.31
N GLU A 41 -10.79 6.08 3.84
CA GLU A 41 -11.83 6.12 4.88
C GLU A 41 -13.13 5.45 4.39
N LYS A 42 -13.57 5.78 3.17
CA LYS A 42 -14.76 5.14 2.56
C LYS A 42 -14.57 3.63 2.37
N ALA A 43 -13.38 3.18 1.99
CA ALA A 43 -13.08 1.76 1.80
C ALA A 43 -13.01 1.03 3.14
N PHE A 44 -12.33 1.60 4.14
CA PHE A 44 -12.24 1.07 5.50
C PHE A 44 -13.63 0.90 6.11
N ARG A 45 -14.46 1.95 6.04
CA ARG A 45 -15.84 1.91 6.53
C ARG A 45 -16.66 0.80 5.90
N LYS A 46 -16.43 0.49 4.62
CA LYS A 46 -17.16 -0.55 3.89
C LYS A 46 -16.71 -1.97 4.25
N TYR A 47 -15.41 -2.19 4.45
CA TYR A 47 -14.86 -3.55 4.54
C TYR A 47 -14.45 -3.97 5.96
N PHE A 48 -14.06 -3.02 6.83
CA PHE A 48 -13.36 -3.31 8.10
C PHE A 48 -13.94 -2.61 9.34
N TYR A 49 -14.87 -1.67 9.21
CA TYR A 49 -15.43 -0.84 10.29
C TYR A 49 -15.79 -1.55 11.61
N HIS A 50 -16.28 -2.79 11.54
CA HIS A 50 -16.77 -3.52 12.72
C HIS A 50 -15.74 -4.42 13.41
N LYS A 51 -14.57 -4.63 12.81
CA LYS A 51 -13.60 -5.64 13.27
C LYS A 51 -12.16 -5.15 13.31
N SER A 52 -11.92 -3.91 12.88
CA SER A 52 -10.60 -3.31 12.81
C SER A 52 -10.64 -1.90 13.38
N GLU A 53 -9.52 -1.44 13.95
CA GLU A 53 -9.32 -0.06 14.40
C GLU A 53 -8.75 0.78 13.24
N GLU A 54 -9.34 1.95 12.97
CA GLU A 54 -8.81 2.91 11.99
C GLU A 54 -7.87 3.89 12.68
N VAL A 55 -6.64 4.00 12.20
CA VAL A 55 -5.68 5.02 12.66
C VAL A 55 -5.38 5.97 11.51
N ARG A 56 -5.90 7.19 11.60
CA ARG A 56 -5.69 8.25 10.60
C ARG A 56 -4.57 9.18 11.05
N LEU A 57 -3.48 9.20 10.29
CA LEU A 57 -2.30 10.03 10.57
C LEU A 57 -2.25 11.17 9.54
N VAL A 58 -2.97 12.26 9.82
CA VAL A 58 -3.11 13.39 8.88
C VAL A 58 -1.88 14.30 8.93
N LYS A 59 -1.13 14.33 10.04
CA LYS A 59 0.10 15.11 10.15
C LYS A 59 1.33 14.23 10.02
N PHE A 60 2.34 14.74 9.33
CA PHE A 60 3.68 14.11 9.24
C PHE A 60 4.33 13.87 10.61
N GLU A 61 3.89 14.59 11.65
CA GLU A 61 4.38 14.50 13.02
C GLU A 61 3.67 13.42 13.85
N ASP A 62 2.58 12.83 13.34
CA ASP A 62 1.82 11.78 14.03
C ASP A 62 2.59 10.45 13.92
N LYS A 63 3.65 10.34 14.73
CA LYS A 63 4.74 9.33 14.72
C LYS A 63 4.34 7.86 14.91
N VAL A 64 3.05 7.52 14.99
CA VAL A 64 2.62 6.28 15.63
C VAL A 64 2.86 5.03 14.76
N ASN A 65 2.93 5.12 13.42
CA ASN A 65 3.17 3.91 12.60
C ASN A 65 3.70 4.11 11.16
N ASN A 66 3.68 5.32 10.58
CA ASN A 66 4.05 5.47 9.16
C ASN A 66 5.57 5.42 8.87
N ASN A 67 6.41 5.37 9.92
CA ASN A 67 7.86 5.37 9.81
C ASN A 67 8.43 4.23 8.93
N ILE A 68 7.78 3.06 8.91
CA ILE A 68 8.25 1.91 8.11
C ILE A 68 7.95 2.13 6.62
N VAL A 69 6.72 2.55 6.31
CA VAL A 69 6.30 2.84 4.93
C VAL A 69 7.08 4.02 4.36
N GLU A 70 7.28 5.08 5.15
CA GLU A 70 8.11 6.23 4.76
C GLU A 70 9.58 5.84 4.52
N ARG A 71 10.16 4.98 5.38
CA ARG A 71 11.51 4.45 5.18
C ARG A 71 11.62 3.61 3.90
N LEU A 72 10.62 2.76 3.65
CA LEU A 72 10.55 1.98 2.42
C LEU A 72 10.47 2.90 1.19
N GLN A 73 9.58 3.89 1.23
CA GLN A 73 9.42 4.87 0.15
C GLN A 73 10.70 5.69 -0.07
N GLY A 74 11.41 6.07 1.00
CA GLY A 74 12.71 6.73 0.91
C GLY A 74 13.76 5.85 0.22
N THR A 75 13.80 4.56 0.56
CA THR A 75 14.71 3.59 -0.07
C THR A 75 14.40 3.41 -1.56
N ILE A 76 13.12 3.28 -1.91
CA ILE A 76 12.65 3.19 -3.29
C ILE A 76 13.04 4.45 -4.07
N ARG A 77 12.87 5.64 -3.47
CA ARG A 77 13.19 6.93 -4.09
C ARG A 77 14.69 7.07 -4.38
N GLU A 78 15.55 6.76 -3.41
CA GLU A 78 17.00 6.82 -3.61
C GLU A 78 17.48 5.81 -4.67
N ARG A 79 16.87 4.61 -4.72
CA ARG A 79 17.17 3.64 -5.77
C ARG A 79 16.69 4.11 -7.14
N ASN A 80 15.48 4.64 -7.22
CA ASN A 80 14.92 5.17 -8.48
C ASN A 80 15.76 6.33 -9.03
N LYS A 81 16.24 7.22 -8.15
CA LYS A 81 17.07 8.39 -8.51
C LYS A 81 18.29 8.05 -9.36
N VAL A 82 18.97 6.94 -9.06
CA VAL A 82 20.17 6.50 -9.79
C VAL A 82 19.86 5.55 -10.95
N GLN A 83 18.65 4.99 -10.98
CA GLN A 83 18.26 3.97 -11.94
C GLN A 83 17.71 4.59 -13.22
N ARG A 84 18.04 3.99 -14.37
CA ARG A 84 17.57 4.40 -15.70
C ARG A 84 16.65 3.31 -16.29
N GLY A 85 15.89 3.66 -17.33
CA GLY A 85 15.08 2.69 -18.07
C GLY A 85 13.72 2.33 -17.46
N LEU A 86 13.23 3.12 -16.50
CA LEU A 86 11.89 2.96 -15.88
C LEU A 86 10.81 3.81 -16.58
N SER A 87 10.95 4.06 -17.88
CA SER A 87 10.04 4.92 -18.64
C SER A 87 8.71 4.25 -18.98
N SER A 88 8.56 2.95 -18.70
CA SER A 88 7.34 2.19 -18.98
C SER A 88 6.75 1.58 -17.71
N TYR A 89 5.43 1.44 -17.70
CA TYR A 89 4.70 0.78 -16.61
C TYR A 89 5.22 -0.65 -16.33
N PRO A 90 5.43 -1.52 -17.35
CA PRO A 90 5.99 -2.86 -17.11
C PRO A 90 7.36 -2.81 -16.42
N SER A 91 8.29 -2.00 -16.93
CA SER A 91 9.63 -1.86 -16.34
C SER A 91 9.60 -1.35 -14.89
N SER A 92 8.64 -0.49 -14.57
CA SER A 92 8.44 0.02 -13.20
C SER A 92 7.80 -1.02 -12.28
N SER A 93 6.87 -1.81 -12.82
CA SER A 93 6.19 -2.90 -12.10
C SER A 93 7.17 -4.01 -11.73
N ASP A 94 8.00 -4.47 -12.67
CA ASP A 94 9.00 -5.53 -12.43
C ASP A 94 10.00 -5.12 -11.35
N MET A 95 10.42 -3.85 -11.37
CA MET A 95 11.26 -3.27 -10.33
C MET A 95 10.59 -3.29 -8.96
N MET A 96 9.31 -2.96 -8.91
CA MET A 96 8.57 -2.92 -7.64
C MET A 96 8.29 -4.33 -7.11
N GLU A 97 8.08 -5.32 -7.99
CA GLU A 97 7.99 -6.72 -7.62
C GLU A 97 9.28 -7.22 -6.95
N GLY A 98 10.44 -6.81 -7.45
CA GLY A 98 11.73 -7.12 -6.82
C GLY A 98 11.88 -6.66 -5.36
N PHE A 99 11.18 -5.60 -4.94
CA PHE A 99 11.14 -5.16 -3.54
C PHE A 99 10.24 -6.03 -2.65
N ILE A 100 9.23 -6.69 -3.23
CA ILE A 100 8.25 -7.53 -2.52
C ILE A 100 8.81 -8.95 -2.28
N VAL A 101 9.67 -9.45 -3.18
CA VAL A 101 10.19 -10.83 -3.17
C VAL A 101 11.03 -11.15 -1.91
N ARG A 102 11.45 -10.17 -1.10
CA ARG A 102 12.32 -10.39 0.08
C ARG A 102 11.61 -10.62 1.42
N THR A 103 10.31 -10.91 1.45
CA THR A 103 9.60 -11.36 2.67
C THR A 103 8.97 -12.76 2.55
N GLY A 104 9.22 -13.47 1.45
CA GLY A 104 8.81 -14.87 1.25
C GLY A 104 10.00 -15.81 1.07
N GLY A 105 11.03 -15.68 1.90
CA GLY A 105 12.15 -16.62 1.94
C GLY A 105 11.89 -17.73 2.96
N GLY A 106 11.38 -18.87 2.51
CA GLY A 106 11.24 -20.07 3.31
C GLY A 106 11.31 -21.32 2.44
N ARG A 107 12.53 -21.85 2.28
CA ARG A 107 12.92 -23.22 1.87
C ARG A 107 12.25 -23.82 0.63
#